data_AF-A0A955WV81-F1
#
_entry.id   AF-A0A955WV81-F1
#
_cell.length_a   1.000
_cell.length_b   1.000
_cell.length_c   1.000
_cell.angle_alpha   90.00
_cell.angle_beta   90.00
_cell.angle_gamma   90.00
#
_symmetry.space_group_name_H-M   'P 1'
#
loop_
_entity.id
_entity.type
_entity.pdbx_description
1 polymer ?
#
loop_
_entity_poly.entity_id
_entity_poly.type
_entity_poly.pdbx_seq_one_letter_code
_entity_poly.pdbx_strand_id
1 'polypeptide(L)'
;MRRLLPPRCEVSVRHLLLAALCLCLPTLAAAEVAPAPQNVVDAFSALRADPAPPELNRKSHFVVSDEDHHWIFKEFITDLGGVMVGVGTDQMYTMGAWAKPEVLVLMDFDKVVVDLHHVYRLAILEAKDADDLIAMWEKGDERIPAMIEKQWPDEEARKPYARAYKISRGLVWGRLRKTRRIMKERGVSFWLSDAAQFDWVKGMYQANRVFMVRGDLTAELTVLDIAKASKDVGLPVRVLYVSNAEAYFRPYPDGYKRNMRALPMDDKSMIVRTMGYRPDWSPDDLYEYNVQTGTNFQLWMEHMGNGSVRHVTSQRRKDKKRYVSFADRLPKPLRDKAEKK
;
A
#
# COMPACT_ATOMS: atom_id res chain seq x y z
N MET A 1 -16.77 31.33 96.12
CA MET A 1 -15.32 31.39 95.84
C MET A 1 -15.03 30.65 94.56
N ARG A 2 -14.43 31.34 93.58
CA ARG A 2 -14.29 30.94 92.17
C ARG A 2 -13.56 29.59 92.01
N ARG A 3 -14.16 28.63 91.29
CA ARG A 3 -13.49 27.40 90.82
C ARG A 3 -13.22 27.51 89.32
N LEU A 4 -11.95 27.38 88.97
CA LEU A 4 -11.39 27.34 87.61
C LEU A 4 -11.73 26.01 86.93
N LEU A 5 -12.08 26.07 85.63
CA LEU A 5 -12.09 24.92 84.71
C LEU A 5 -11.51 25.34 83.33
N PRO A 6 -10.93 24.38 82.57
CA PRO A 6 -9.81 24.58 81.64
C PRO A 6 -10.23 24.91 80.19
N PRO A 7 -9.29 25.24 79.27
CA PRO A 7 -9.62 25.82 77.98
C PRO A 7 -10.14 24.78 76.97
N ARG A 8 -11.05 25.22 76.11
CA ARG A 8 -11.70 24.41 75.06
C ARG A 8 -10.99 24.54 73.72
N CYS A 9 -10.88 23.39 73.04
CA CYS A 9 -10.49 23.15 71.65
C CYS A 9 -10.88 24.23 70.65
N GLU A 10 -9.92 24.64 69.82
CA GLU A 10 -10.16 25.32 68.54
C GLU A 10 -10.41 24.28 67.43
N VAL A 11 -11.45 24.50 66.63
CA VAL A 11 -11.75 23.75 65.40
C VAL A 11 -11.48 24.69 64.22
N SER A 12 -10.48 24.35 63.40
CA SER A 12 -10.14 25.06 62.16
C SER A 12 -10.94 24.49 60.98
N VAL A 13 -11.83 25.30 60.40
CA VAL A 13 -12.56 24.99 59.15
C VAL A 13 -11.72 25.44 57.95
N ARG A 14 -11.18 24.49 57.18
CA ARG A 14 -10.52 24.77 55.89
C ARG A 14 -11.56 24.80 54.76
N HIS A 15 -11.59 25.90 54.02
CA HIS A 15 -12.34 26.05 52.76
C HIS A 15 -11.55 25.39 51.63
N LEU A 16 -12.20 24.50 50.87
CA LEU A 16 -11.68 23.92 49.62
C LEU A 16 -12.27 24.69 48.43
N LEU A 17 -11.43 25.42 47.71
CA LEU A 17 -11.73 25.97 46.38
C LEU A 17 -11.39 24.89 45.34
N LEU A 18 -12.39 24.35 44.65
CA LEU A 18 -12.19 23.56 43.43
C LEU A 18 -12.05 24.51 42.23
N ALA A 19 -10.85 24.62 41.67
CA ALA A 19 -10.63 25.21 40.36
C ALA A 19 -10.89 24.13 39.29
N ALA A 20 -11.92 24.34 38.47
CA ALA A 20 -12.16 23.51 37.30
C ALA A 20 -11.14 23.87 36.21
N LEU A 21 -10.15 23.02 36.01
CA LEU A 21 -9.18 23.14 34.91
C LEU A 21 -9.81 22.54 33.65
N CYS A 22 -10.35 23.38 32.76
CA CYS A 22 -10.69 22.98 31.39
C CYS A 22 -9.39 22.66 30.63
N LEU A 23 -9.00 21.39 30.60
CA LEU A 23 -7.98 20.89 29.70
C LEU A 23 -8.53 20.91 28.27
N CYS A 24 -8.26 21.98 27.53
CA CYS A 24 -8.32 21.93 26.06
C CYS A 24 -7.22 20.97 25.59
N LEU A 25 -7.57 19.70 25.40
CA LEU A 25 -6.72 18.76 24.68
C LEU A 25 -6.53 19.32 23.26
N PRO A 26 -5.30 19.53 22.78
CA PRO A 26 -5.11 19.86 21.38
C PRO A 26 -5.69 18.70 20.57
N THR A 27 -6.65 19.00 19.70
CA THR A 27 -6.96 18.11 18.58
C THR A 27 -5.65 17.82 17.88
N LEU A 28 -5.15 16.59 17.94
CA LEU A 28 -4.05 16.15 17.09
C LEU A 28 -4.52 16.41 15.65
N ALA A 29 -4.09 17.50 15.06
CA ALA A 29 -4.16 17.67 13.62
C ALA A 29 -3.42 16.46 13.04
N ALA A 30 -4.05 15.75 12.10
CA ALA A 30 -3.39 14.70 11.36
C ALA A 30 -2.06 15.27 10.86
N ALA A 31 -0.95 14.58 11.18
CA ALA A 31 0.38 15.05 10.80
C ALA A 31 0.39 15.24 9.27
N GLU A 32 0.44 16.51 8.85
CA GLU A 32 0.38 16.89 7.45
C GLU A 32 1.57 16.27 6.72
N VAL A 33 1.31 15.62 5.59
CA VAL A 33 2.38 14.99 4.80
C VAL A 33 3.24 16.11 4.21
N ALA A 34 4.46 16.26 4.72
CA ALA A 34 5.37 17.31 4.26
C ALA A 34 5.66 17.17 2.75
N PRO A 35 5.78 18.27 1.98
CA PRO A 35 6.17 18.23 0.58
C PRO A 35 7.42 17.36 0.33
N ALA A 36 7.44 16.63 -0.78
CA ALA A 36 8.60 15.85 -1.18
C ALA A 36 9.80 16.78 -1.42
N PRO A 37 11.00 16.43 -0.90
CA PRO A 37 12.23 17.09 -1.30
C PRO A 37 12.40 17.06 -2.83
N GLN A 38 12.92 18.15 -3.41
CA GLN A 38 13.01 18.26 -4.88
C GLN A 38 13.83 17.13 -5.51
N ASN A 39 14.91 16.67 -4.87
CA ASN A 39 15.69 15.53 -5.35
C ASN A 39 14.87 14.22 -5.41
N VAL A 40 13.88 14.05 -4.53
CA VAL A 40 12.93 12.93 -4.58
C VAL A 40 11.98 13.09 -5.76
N VAL A 41 11.40 14.28 -5.93
CA VAL A 41 10.52 14.57 -7.06
C VAL A 41 11.25 14.34 -8.39
N ASP A 42 12.46 14.86 -8.54
CA ASP A 42 13.26 14.73 -9.75
C ASP A 42 13.60 13.27 -10.05
N ALA A 43 14.08 12.52 -9.05
CA ALA A 43 14.48 11.12 -9.22
C ALA A 43 13.31 10.22 -9.64
N PHE A 44 12.14 10.37 -9.02
CA PHE A 44 10.98 9.51 -9.30
C PHE A 44 10.07 10.03 -10.42
N SER A 45 10.15 11.31 -10.80
CA SER A 45 9.48 11.81 -12.02
C SER A 45 10.23 11.40 -13.30
N ALA A 46 11.51 11.06 -13.18
CA ALA A 46 12.35 10.61 -14.29
C ALA A 46 12.23 9.11 -14.61
N LEU A 47 11.37 8.37 -13.90
CA LEU A 47 11.16 6.94 -14.16
C LEU A 47 10.67 6.73 -15.59
N ARG A 48 11.41 5.90 -16.35
CA ARG A 48 11.00 5.55 -17.71
C ARG A 48 9.95 4.45 -17.66
N ALA A 49 8.96 4.57 -18.53
CA ALA A 49 7.99 3.52 -18.76
C ALA A 49 8.60 2.41 -19.63
N ASP A 50 8.34 1.15 -19.27
CA ASP A 50 8.63 0.03 -20.16
C ASP A 50 7.77 0.11 -21.45
N PRO A 51 8.12 -0.61 -22.53
CA PRO A 51 7.28 -0.75 -23.72
C PRO A 51 5.99 -1.54 -23.43
N ALA A 52 4.86 -1.11 -24.01
CA ALA A 52 3.58 -1.82 -23.94
C ALA A 52 3.73 -3.29 -24.39
N PRO A 53 3.04 -4.25 -23.77
CA PRO A 53 3.11 -5.62 -24.25
C PRO A 53 2.35 -5.69 -25.59
N PRO A 54 2.73 -6.61 -26.50
CA PRO A 54 2.01 -6.77 -27.77
C PRO A 54 0.55 -7.18 -27.55
N GLU A 55 0.26 -7.97 -26.50
CA GLU A 55 -1.08 -8.33 -26.07
C GLU A 55 -1.17 -8.39 -24.54
N LEU A 56 -2.36 -8.13 -23.98
CA LEU A 56 -2.64 -8.37 -22.57
C LEU A 56 -3.02 -9.82 -22.31
N ASN A 57 -2.56 -10.36 -21.19
CA ASN A 57 -2.99 -11.67 -20.70
C ASN A 57 -4.51 -11.70 -20.59
N ARG A 58 -5.16 -12.68 -21.25
CA ARG A 58 -6.62 -12.86 -21.28
C ARG A 58 -7.41 -11.66 -21.85
N LYS A 59 -6.76 -10.72 -22.56
CA LYS A 59 -7.39 -9.51 -23.14
C LYS A 59 -8.27 -8.74 -22.13
N SER A 60 -7.92 -8.80 -20.84
CA SER A 60 -8.72 -8.26 -19.74
C SER A 60 -7.92 -7.24 -18.95
N HIS A 61 -8.59 -6.21 -18.44
CA HIS A 61 -8.00 -5.19 -17.56
C HIS A 61 -8.40 -5.45 -16.11
N PHE A 62 -7.44 -5.63 -15.22
CA PHE A 62 -7.68 -5.86 -13.79
C PHE A 62 -7.75 -4.52 -13.03
N VAL A 63 -8.80 -3.75 -13.30
CA VAL A 63 -9.00 -2.39 -12.77
C VAL A 63 -9.41 -2.33 -11.29
N VAL A 64 -9.71 -3.48 -10.68
CA VAL A 64 -9.97 -3.64 -9.24
C VAL A 64 -9.37 -4.95 -8.77
N SER A 65 -8.96 -5.00 -7.50
CA SER A 65 -8.51 -6.26 -6.91
C SER A 65 -9.68 -7.21 -6.60
N ASP A 66 -9.46 -8.49 -6.83
CA ASP A 66 -10.30 -9.60 -6.38
C ASP A 66 -9.79 -10.25 -5.08
N GLU A 67 -8.72 -9.71 -4.49
CA GLU A 67 -8.23 -10.08 -3.17
C GLU A 67 -9.01 -9.29 -2.11
N ASP A 68 -9.75 -9.98 -1.25
CA ASP A 68 -10.69 -9.33 -0.32
C ASP A 68 -10.10 -9.05 1.07
N HIS A 69 -8.91 -9.58 1.37
CA HIS A 69 -8.38 -9.67 2.73
C HIS A 69 -6.98 -9.04 2.90
N HIS A 70 -6.69 -7.92 2.21
CA HIS A 70 -5.42 -7.18 2.38
C HIS A 70 -5.08 -6.79 3.81
N TRP A 71 -6.06 -6.73 4.72
CA TRP A 71 -5.83 -6.50 6.16
C TRP A 71 -4.88 -7.53 6.79
N ILE A 72 -4.73 -8.71 6.19
CA ILE A 72 -3.74 -9.72 6.59
C ILE A 72 -2.32 -9.16 6.52
N PHE A 73 -2.04 -8.27 5.58
CA PHE A 73 -0.72 -7.65 5.44
C PHE A 73 -0.47 -6.54 6.45
N LYS A 74 -1.51 -5.96 7.07
CA LYS A 74 -1.41 -4.76 7.90
C LYS A 74 -0.32 -4.87 8.97
N GLU A 75 -0.35 -5.92 9.79
CA GLU A 75 0.61 -6.11 10.88
C GLU A 75 2.08 -6.24 10.42
N PHE A 76 2.30 -6.59 9.16
CA PHE A 76 3.64 -6.80 8.60
C PHE A 76 4.20 -5.57 7.89
N ILE A 77 3.35 -4.60 7.56
CA ILE A 77 3.76 -3.43 6.79
C ILE A 77 3.54 -2.11 7.52
N THR A 78 2.85 -2.10 8.66
CA THR A 78 2.56 -0.87 9.42
C THR A 78 3.84 -0.09 9.74
N ASP A 79 3.83 1.21 9.41
CA ASP A 79 4.87 2.19 9.71
C ASP A 79 6.29 1.79 9.24
N LEU A 80 6.40 0.97 8.19
CA LEU A 80 7.70 0.63 7.63
C LEU A 80 8.39 1.83 6.97
N GLY A 81 7.64 2.77 6.38
CA GLY A 81 8.22 3.90 5.64
C GLY A 81 8.97 3.43 4.38
N GLY A 82 10.01 4.16 3.99
CA GLY A 82 10.79 3.97 2.77
C GLY A 82 9.98 4.20 1.48
N VAL A 83 10.37 3.47 0.44
CA VAL A 83 9.64 3.39 -0.82
C VAL A 83 8.70 2.19 -0.78
N MET A 84 7.42 2.42 -1.10
CA MET A 84 6.46 1.36 -1.39
C MET A 84 6.25 1.27 -2.90
N VAL A 85 6.39 0.07 -3.45
CA VAL A 85 6.17 -0.21 -4.87
C VAL A 85 5.13 -1.31 -4.97
N GLY A 86 4.19 -1.19 -5.90
CA GLY A 86 3.32 -2.32 -6.19
C GLY A 86 2.37 -2.14 -7.35
N VAL A 87 1.74 -3.27 -7.69
CA VAL A 87 0.85 -3.44 -8.85
C VAL A 87 -0.63 -3.34 -8.47
N GLY A 88 -1.48 -3.13 -9.47
CA GLY A 88 -2.91 -2.99 -9.32
C GLY A 88 -3.34 -1.71 -8.59
N THR A 89 -4.62 -1.64 -8.21
CA THR A 89 -5.32 -0.37 -7.99
C THR A 89 -5.52 0.04 -6.52
N ASP A 90 -6.73 -0.09 -5.99
CA ASP A 90 -7.17 0.53 -4.73
C ASP A 90 -6.46 -0.02 -3.48
N GLN A 91 -6.00 -1.27 -3.55
CA GLN A 91 -5.24 -1.89 -2.47
C GLN A 91 -3.92 -1.16 -2.19
N MET A 92 -3.35 -0.45 -3.16
CA MET A 92 -2.12 0.32 -2.95
C MET A 92 -2.33 1.50 -2.00
N TYR A 93 -3.49 2.18 -2.07
CA TYR A 93 -3.83 3.24 -1.11
C TYR A 93 -4.10 2.67 0.28
N THR A 94 -4.74 1.50 0.34
CA THR A 94 -5.01 0.79 1.59
C THR A 94 -3.71 0.41 2.30
N MET A 95 -2.80 -0.26 1.60
CA MET A 95 -1.51 -0.65 2.16
C MET A 95 -0.60 0.56 2.39
N GLY A 96 -0.61 1.57 1.52
CA GLY A 96 0.14 2.80 1.70
C GLY A 96 -0.26 3.56 2.96
N ALA A 97 -1.57 3.67 3.24
CA ALA A 97 -2.07 4.31 4.44
C ALA A 97 -1.64 3.60 5.74
N TRP A 98 -1.36 2.30 5.69
CA TRP A 98 -0.78 1.55 6.80
C TRP A 98 0.75 1.64 6.84
N ALA A 99 1.41 1.54 5.68
CA ALA A 99 2.86 1.48 5.60
C ALA A 99 3.57 2.83 5.76
N LYS A 100 2.84 3.93 5.55
CA LYS A 100 3.34 5.30 5.66
C LYS A 100 4.64 5.57 4.88
N PRO A 101 4.76 5.14 3.61
CA PRO A 101 5.97 5.36 2.82
C PRO A 101 6.23 6.85 2.56
N GLU A 102 7.50 7.24 2.50
CA GLU A 102 7.96 8.54 2.02
C GLU A 102 7.70 8.71 0.52
N VAL A 103 7.69 7.60 -0.23
CA VAL A 103 7.41 7.55 -1.68
C VAL A 103 6.51 6.35 -2.02
N LEU A 104 5.40 6.61 -2.70
CA LEU A 104 4.49 5.58 -3.22
C LEU A 104 4.60 5.49 -4.75
N VAL A 105 5.07 4.34 -5.24
CA VAL A 105 5.15 4.05 -6.67
C VAL A 105 4.03 3.08 -7.06
N LEU A 106 3.07 3.61 -7.83
CA LEU A 106 1.93 2.90 -8.40
C LEU A 106 2.34 2.41 -9.79
N MET A 107 2.94 1.21 -9.84
CA MET A 107 3.52 0.64 -11.05
C MET A 107 2.65 -0.49 -11.56
N ASP A 108 2.22 -0.43 -12.82
CA ASP A 108 1.51 -1.56 -13.44
C ASP A 108 1.92 -1.76 -14.90
N PHE A 109 1.88 -3.00 -15.39
CA PHE A 109 2.22 -3.30 -16.77
C PHE A 109 1.07 -2.94 -17.73
N ASP A 110 -0.16 -2.89 -17.22
CA ASP A 110 -1.36 -2.48 -17.92
C ASP A 110 -1.52 -0.95 -17.84
N LYS A 111 -1.39 -0.28 -18.99
CA LYS A 111 -1.49 1.18 -19.07
C LYS A 111 -2.83 1.71 -18.55
N VAL A 112 -3.90 0.94 -18.68
CA VAL A 112 -5.23 1.32 -18.19
C VAL A 112 -5.25 1.45 -16.67
N VAL A 113 -4.52 0.59 -15.96
CA VAL A 113 -4.41 0.66 -14.50
C VAL A 113 -3.66 1.93 -14.10
N VAL A 114 -2.58 2.27 -14.80
CA VAL A 114 -1.85 3.52 -14.61
C VAL A 114 -2.74 4.74 -14.87
N ASP A 115 -3.47 4.75 -16.00
CA ASP A 115 -4.43 5.82 -16.33
C ASP A 115 -5.52 5.95 -15.28
N LEU A 116 -5.99 4.83 -14.73
CA LEU A 116 -6.97 4.80 -13.65
C LEU A 116 -6.41 5.42 -12.35
N HIS A 117 -5.12 5.24 -12.04
CA HIS A 117 -4.51 5.95 -10.90
C HIS A 117 -4.51 7.47 -11.09
N HIS A 118 -4.35 7.98 -12.31
CA HIS A 118 -4.51 9.41 -12.59
C HIS A 118 -5.94 9.89 -12.34
N VAL A 119 -6.94 9.07 -12.68
CA VAL A 119 -8.36 9.35 -12.36
C VAL A 119 -8.60 9.33 -10.84
N TYR A 120 -8.06 8.34 -10.12
CA TYR A 120 -8.10 8.30 -8.66
C TYR A 120 -7.46 9.55 -8.04
N ARG A 121 -6.32 10.02 -8.58
CA ARG A 121 -5.67 11.26 -8.10
C ARG A 121 -6.64 12.45 -8.17
N LEU A 122 -7.35 12.63 -9.27
CA LEU A 122 -8.36 13.71 -9.40
C LEU A 122 -9.45 13.56 -8.34
N ALA A 123 -10.01 12.36 -8.21
CA ALA A 123 -11.08 12.08 -7.26
C ALA A 123 -10.64 12.27 -5.79
N ILE A 124 -9.46 11.78 -5.40
CA ILE A 124 -8.92 11.87 -4.03
C ILE A 124 -8.60 13.33 -3.66
N LEU A 125 -8.03 14.10 -4.59
CA LEU A 125 -7.72 15.51 -4.33
C LEU A 125 -8.98 16.37 -4.17
N GLU A 126 -10.03 16.06 -4.93
CA GLU A 126 -11.31 16.79 -4.89
C GLU A 126 -12.19 16.36 -3.71
N ALA A 127 -12.26 15.06 -3.41
CA ALA A 127 -13.15 14.51 -2.40
C ALA A 127 -12.92 15.13 -1.02
N LYS A 128 -14.03 15.47 -0.33
CA LYS A 128 -14.00 16.01 1.04
C LYS A 128 -13.57 14.97 2.06
N ASP A 129 -14.04 13.74 1.88
CA ASP A 129 -13.79 12.60 2.74
C ASP A 129 -13.99 11.29 1.94
N ALA A 130 -13.89 10.15 2.63
CA ALA A 130 -14.06 8.84 2.03
C ALA A 130 -15.47 8.56 1.50
N ASP A 131 -16.52 9.11 2.12
CA ASP A 131 -17.90 8.94 1.66
C ASP A 131 -18.12 9.71 0.35
N ASP A 132 -17.64 10.95 0.30
CA ASP A 132 -17.68 11.78 -0.89
C ASP A 132 -16.89 11.16 -2.04
N LEU A 133 -15.69 10.62 -1.75
CA LEU A 133 -14.90 9.90 -2.75
C LEU A 133 -15.69 8.73 -3.34
N ILE A 134 -16.35 7.91 -2.51
CA ILE A 134 -17.13 6.77 -3.00
C ILE A 134 -18.33 7.24 -3.83
N ALA A 135 -19.00 8.32 -3.42
CA ALA A 135 -20.11 8.91 -4.16
C ALA A 135 -19.71 9.40 -5.55
N MET A 136 -18.50 9.95 -5.72
CA MET A 136 -17.97 10.37 -7.02
C MET A 136 -17.87 9.24 -8.06
N TRP A 137 -17.81 7.98 -7.63
CA TRP A 137 -17.78 6.81 -8.52
C TRP A 137 -19.18 6.24 -8.79
N GLU A 138 -20.23 6.76 -8.15
CA GLU A 138 -21.60 6.31 -8.37
C GLU A 138 -22.09 6.63 -9.78
N LYS A 139 -23.09 5.89 -10.25
CA LYS A 139 -23.63 6.11 -11.60
C LYS A 139 -24.35 7.46 -11.63
N GLY A 140 -23.98 8.32 -12.59
CA GLY A 140 -24.61 9.62 -12.78
C GLY A 140 -23.90 10.77 -12.05
N ASP A 141 -22.84 10.50 -11.29
CA ASP A 141 -21.95 11.56 -10.80
C ASP A 141 -21.02 12.01 -11.95
N GLU A 142 -21.08 13.29 -12.28
CA GLU A 142 -20.36 13.90 -13.40
C GLU A 142 -19.08 14.64 -12.97
N ARG A 143 -18.73 14.62 -11.67
CA ARG A 143 -17.54 15.34 -11.17
C ARG A 143 -16.25 14.77 -11.75
N ILE A 144 -16.09 13.45 -11.76
CA ILE A 144 -14.89 12.81 -12.34
C ILE A 144 -14.79 13.09 -13.86
N PRO A 145 -15.84 12.86 -14.68
CA PRO A 145 -15.85 13.28 -16.08
C PRO A 145 -15.44 14.74 -16.30
N ALA A 146 -16.06 15.68 -15.57
CA ALA A 146 -15.76 17.10 -15.70
C ALA A 146 -14.31 17.43 -15.32
N MET A 147 -13.74 16.78 -14.29
CA MET A 147 -12.33 16.95 -13.94
C MET A 147 -11.39 16.37 -14.99
N ILE A 148 -11.73 15.23 -15.61
CA ILE A 148 -10.95 14.64 -16.70
C ILE A 148 -10.93 15.60 -17.90
N GLU A 149 -12.08 16.18 -18.27
CA GLU A 149 -12.17 17.19 -19.34
C GLU A 149 -11.36 18.45 -19.04
N LYS A 150 -11.44 18.94 -17.81
CA LYS A 150 -10.68 20.12 -17.35
C LYS A 150 -9.17 19.86 -17.33
N GLN A 151 -8.74 18.70 -16.86
CA GLN A 151 -7.32 18.35 -16.73
C GLN A 151 -6.66 18.06 -18.07
N TRP A 152 -7.41 17.48 -19.03
CA TRP A 152 -6.96 17.20 -20.38
C TRP A 152 -7.95 17.80 -21.41
N PRO A 153 -7.81 19.09 -21.76
CA PRO A 153 -8.68 19.74 -22.74
C PRO A 153 -8.53 19.16 -24.16
N ASP A 154 -7.31 18.75 -24.52
CA ASP A 154 -7.02 18.05 -25.77
C ASP A 154 -7.67 16.66 -25.79
N GLU A 155 -8.39 16.35 -26.86
CA GLU A 155 -9.18 15.11 -26.95
C GLU A 155 -8.30 13.86 -27.01
N GLU A 156 -7.22 13.87 -27.81
CA GLU A 156 -6.34 12.71 -27.94
C GLU A 156 -5.62 12.40 -26.62
N ALA A 157 -5.15 13.42 -25.92
CA ALA A 157 -4.55 13.28 -24.59
C ALA A 157 -5.56 12.81 -23.53
N ARG A 158 -6.84 13.17 -23.66
CA ARG A 158 -7.91 12.82 -22.72
C ARG A 158 -8.40 11.37 -22.86
N LYS A 159 -8.41 10.84 -24.09
CA LYS A 159 -8.99 9.52 -24.43
C LYS A 159 -8.57 8.40 -23.48
N PRO A 160 -7.28 8.22 -23.09
CA PRO A 160 -6.87 7.14 -22.20
C PRO A 160 -7.55 7.21 -20.83
N TYR A 161 -7.60 8.40 -20.21
CA TYR A 161 -8.20 8.61 -18.89
C TYR A 161 -9.72 8.48 -18.91
N ALA A 162 -10.38 9.04 -19.94
CA ALA A 162 -11.81 8.88 -20.14
C ALA A 162 -12.18 7.40 -20.36
N ARG A 163 -11.37 6.66 -21.14
CA ARG A 163 -11.54 5.21 -21.32
C ARG A 163 -11.38 4.46 -20.00
N ALA A 164 -10.30 4.72 -19.25
CA ALA A 164 -10.03 4.09 -17.98
C ALA A 164 -11.19 4.29 -16.99
N TYR A 165 -11.70 5.52 -16.86
CA TYR A 165 -12.89 5.82 -16.06
C TYR A 165 -14.12 5.05 -16.54
N LYS A 166 -14.44 5.13 -17.85
CA LYS A 166 -15.64 4.53 -18.41
C LYS A 166 -15.75 3.02 -18.15
N ILE A 167 -14.64 2.29 -18.29
CA ILE A 167 -14.64 0.83 -18.10
C ILE A 167 -14.52 0.40 -16.64
N SER A 168 -14.00 1.27 -15.76
CA SER A 168 -13.73 0.92 -14.37
C SER A 168 -14.79 1.42 -13.39
N ARG A 169 -15.51 2.50 -13.69
CA ARG A 169 -16.36 3.24 -12.73
C ARG A 169 -17.26 2.33 -11.87
N GLY A 170 -18.04 1.46 -12.51
CA GLY A 170 -18.94 0.55 -11.80
C GLY A 170 -18.22 -0.48 -10.93
N LEU A 171 -17.08 -0.98 -11.41
CA LEU A 171 -16.24 -1.93 -10.68
C LEU A 171 -15.57 -1.27 -9.48
N VAL A 172 -15.03 -0.06 -9.66
CA VAL A 172 -14.42 0.75 -8.58
C VAL A 172 -15.45 1.05 -7.50
N TRP A 173 -16.61 1.59 -7.85
CA TRP A 173 -17.67 1.86 -6.88
C TRP A 173 -18.07 0.62 -6.08
N GLY A 174 -18.26 -0.52 -6.77
CA GLY A 174 -18.55 -1.81 -6.12
C GLY A 174 -17.42 -2.27 -5.20
N ARG A 175 -16.17 -2.15 -5.65
CA ARG A 175 -14.96 -2.55 -4.91
C ARG A 175 -14.80 -1.73 -3.64
N LEU A 176 -14.82 -0.39 -3.71
CA LEU A 176 -14.64 0.47 -2.54
C LEU A 176 -15.68 0.18 -1.45
N ARG A 177 -16.95 0.01 -1.85
CA ARG A 177 -18.04 -0.37 -0.93
C ARG A 177 -17.84 -1.76 -0.32
N LYS A 178 -17.43 -2.74 -1.12
CA LYS A 178 -17.13 -4.11 -0.67
C LYS A 178 -15.99 -4.12 0.34
N THR A 179 -14.86 -3.48 0.01
CA THR A 179 -13.70 -3.36 0.92
C THR A 179 -14.09 -2.70 2.23
N ARG A 180 -14.85 -1.60 2.18
CA ARG A 180 -15.34 -0.92 3.40
C ARG A 180 -16.19 -1.81 4.28
N ARG A 181 -17.09 -2.62 3.69
CA ARG A 181 -17.89 -3.59 4.44
C ARG A 181 -17.00 -4.64 5.11
N ILE A 182 -16.07 -5.25 4.37
CA ILE A 182 -15.16 -6.28 4.91
C ILE A 182 -14.30 -5.72 6.05
N MET A 183 -13.71 -4.55 5.86
CA MET A 183 -12.88 -3.90 6.89
C MET A 183 -13.69 -3.58 8.16
N LYS A 184 -14.94 -3.11 8.00
CA LYS A 184 -15.86 -2.88 9.11
C LYS A 184 -16.18 -4.17 9.87
N GLU A 185 -16.52 -5.24 9.18
CA GLU A 185 -16.80 -6.56 9.77
C GLU A 185 -15.58 -7.12 10.53
N ARG A 186 -14.37 -6.80 10.07
CA ARG A 186 -13.11 -7.18 10.72
C ARG A 186 -12.65 -6.22 11.82
N GLY A 187 -13.31 -5.09 12.02
CA GLY A 187 -12.86 -4.06 12.95
C GLY A 187 -11.50 -3.44 12.58
N VAL A 188 -11.14 -3.45 11.30
CA VAL A 188 -9.85 -2.95 10.81
C VAL A 188 -10.02 -1.52 10.30
N SER A 189 -9.41 -0.55 10.98
CA SER A 189 -9.29 0.82 10.48
C SER A 189 -8.39 0.89 9.23
N PHE A 190 -8.87 1.59 8.19
CA PHE A 190 -8.20 1.83 6.92
C PHE A 190 -8.68 3.15 6.28
N TRP A 191 -8.03 3.58 5.19
CA TRP A 191 -8.23 4.91 4.57
C TRP A 191 -9.66 5.28 4.13
N LEU A 192 -10.60 4.33 3.96
CA LEU A 192 -12.01 4.66 3.66
C LEU A 192 -12.94 4.58 4.87
N SER A 193 -12.42 4.33 6.06
CA SER A 193 -13.19 4.36 7.31
C SER A 193 -12.51 5.17 8.42
N ASP A 194 -11.38 5.82 8.12
CA ASP A 194 -10.56 6.57 9.07
C ASP A 194 -10.11 7.87 8.41
N ALA A 195 -10.55 8.99 8.96
CA ALA A 195 -10.31 10.32 8.38
C ALA A 195 -8.82 10.66 8.31
N ALA A 196 -8.03 10.32 9.35
CA ALA A 196 -6.60 10.61 9.36
C ALA A 196 -5.84 9.80 8.30
N GLN A 197 -6.27 8.55 8.04
CA GLN A 197 -5.71 7.75 6.94
C GLN A 197 -6.16 8.24 5.57
N PHE A 198 -7.40 8.70 5.41
CA PHE A 198 -7.87 9.35 4.18
C PHE A 198 -7.05 10.61 3.87
N ASP A 199 -6.93 11.50 4.85
CA ASP A 199 -6.18 12.74 4.77
C ASP A 199 -4.70 12.48 4.50
N TRP A 200 -4.13 11.41 5.05
CA TRP A 200 -2.77 10.98 4.73
C TRP A 200 -2.63 10.59 3.24
N VAL A 201 -3.57 9.81 2.68
CA VAL A 201 -3.52 9.43 1.25
C VAL A 201 -3.67 10.67 0.36
N LYS A 202 -4.59 11.58 0.71
CA LYS A 202 -4.76 12.86 0.03
C LYS A 202 -3.50 13.73 0.12
N GLY A 203 -2.90 13.80 1.31
CA GLY A 203 -1.65 14.51 1.59
C GLY A 203 -0.48 14.00 0.78
N MET A 204 -0.36 12.68 0.54
CA MET A 204 0.69 12.13 -0.34
C MET A 204 0.61 12.66 -1.77
N TYR A 205 -0.59 12.83 -2.32
CA TYR A 205 -0.77 13.44 -3.64
C TYR A 205 -0.47 14.95 -3.63
N GLN A 206 -0.91 15.68 -2.61
CA GLN A 206 -0.63 17.11 -2.44
C GLN A 206 0.86 17.39 -2.28
N ALA A 207 1.57 16.50 -1.58
CA ALA A 207 2.99 16.58 -1.31
C ALA A 207 3.90 16.08 -2.46
N ASN A 208 3.34 15.70 -3.63
CA ASN A 208 4.09 15.14 -4.76
C ASN A 208 4.92 13.89 -4.39
N ARG A 209 4.34 12.97 -3.60
CA ARG A 209 4.99 11.72 -3.16
C ARG A 209 4.45 10.46 -3.83
N VAL A 210 3.53 10.60 -4.79
CA VAL A 210 2.90 9.48 -5.52
C VAL A 210 3.31 9.53 -6.99
N PHE A 211 3.92 8.45 -7.46
CA PHE A 211 4.42 8.32 -8.84
C PHE A 211 3.72 7.17 -9.53
N MET A 212 3.04 7.47 -10.64
CA MET A 212 2.28 6.51 -11.43
C MET A 212 3.05 6.22 -12.70
N VAL A 213 3.45 4.97 -12.92
CA VAL A 213 4.32 4.61 -14.03
C VAL A 213 3.93 3.27 -14.62
N ARG A 214 3.98 3.15 -15.94
CA ARG A 214 3.85 1.86 -16.59
C ARG A 214 5.15 1.08 -16.42
N GLY A 215 5.12 -0.09 -15.82
CA GLY A 215 6.30 -0.93 -15.63
C GLY A 215 5.98 -2.42 -15.66
N ASP A 216 6.88 -3.20 -16.25
CA ASP A 216 6.82 -4.65 -16.25
C ASP A 216 7.89 -5.20 -15.29
N LEU A 217 7.47 -6.08 -14.37
CA LEU A 217 8.35 -6.67 -13.35
C LEU A 217 9.56 -7.40 -13.96
N THR A 218 9.50 -7.78 -15.23
CA THR A 218 10.51 -8.55 -15.96
C THR A 218 11.34 -7.72 -16.95
N ALA A 219 10.91 -6.50 -17.28
CA ALA A 219 11.54 -5.67 -18.32
C ALA A 219 12.77 -4.91 -17.78
N GLU A 220 13.31 -3.99 -18.59
CA GLU A 220 14.66 -3.46 -18.39
C GLU A 220 14.71 -1.99 -17.97
N LEU A 221 13.57 -1.31 -17.83
CA LEU A 221 13.55 0.11 -17.49
C LEU A 221 12.97 0.36 -16.10
N THR A 222 11.66 0.20 -15.91
CA THR A 222 10.96 0.85 -14.80
C THR A 222 11.44 0.38 -13.42
N VAL A 223 11.57 -0.94 -13.20
CA VAL A 223 12.03 -1.45 -11.88
C VAL A 223 13.50 -1.08 -11.60
N LEU A 224 14.34 -1.02 -12.64
CA LEU A 224 15.74 -0.60 -12.50
C LEU A 224 15.85 0.90 -12.21
N ASP A 225 15.00 1.72 -12.84
CA ASP A 225 14.92 3.15 -12.57
C ASP A 225 14.40 3.41 -11.15
N ILE A 226 13.42 2.64 -10.67
CA ILE A 226 12.96 2.69 -9.27
C ILE A 226 14.11 2.36 -8.32
N ALA A 227 14.87 1.29 -8.61
CA ALA A 227 16.03 0.92 -7.81
C ALA A 227 17.11 2.00 -7.79
N LYS A 228 17.37 2.64 -8.94
CA LYS A 228 18.32 3.75 -9.06
C LYS A 228 17.83 4.97 -8.28
N ALA A 229 16.61 5.43 -8.52
CA ALA A 229 16.01 6.58 -7.85
C ALA A 229 16.03 6.40 -6.32
N SER A 230 15.64 5.21 -5.85
CA SER A 230 15.66 4.85 -4.42
C SER A 230 17.07 4.97 -3.81
N LYS A 231 18.11 4.50 -4.51
CA LYS A 231 19.51 4.63 -4.08
C LYS A 231 19.98 6.08 -4.08
N ASP A 232 19.66 6.83 -5.13
CA ASP A 232 20.08 8.23 -5.29
C ASP A 232 19.54 9.12 -4.16
N VAL A 233 18.34 8.83 -3.65
CA VAL A 233 17.73 9.59 -2.54
C VAL A 233 17.92 8.94 -1.17
N GLY A 234 18.62 7.81 -1.09
CA GLY A 234 18.90 7.10 0.16
C GLY A 234 17.67 6.48 0.83
N LEU A 235 16.63 6.15 0.07
CA LEU A 235 15.42 5.51 0.60
C LEU A 235 15.38 4.02 0.22
N PRO A 236 15.27 3.09 1.18
CA PRO A 236 15.11 1.67 0.89
C PRO A 236 13.69 1.35 0.41
N VAL A 237 13.56 0.34 -0.45
CA VAL A 237 12.27 -0.23 -0.88
C VAL A 237 11.79 -1.18 0.21
N ARG A 238 10.84 -0.73 1.03
CA ARG A 238 10.40 -1.47 2.23
C ARG A 238 9.11 -2.25 2.05
N VAL A 239 8.27 -1.88 1.10
CA VAL A 239 7.09 -2.69 0.77
C VAL A 239 7.08 -2.93 -0.74
N LEU A 240 7.15 -4.20 -1.13
CA LEU A 240 6.93 -4.62 -2.51
C LEU A 240 5.67 -5.49 -2.57
N TYR A 241 4.61 -4.96 -3.18
CA TYR A 241 3.38 -5.69 -3.44
C TYR A 241 3.26 -6.11 -4.90
N VAL A 242 3.23 -7.41 -5.15
CA VAL A 242 3.20 -7.98 -6.51
C VAL A 242 1.93 -8.77 -6.82
N SER A 243 0.91 -8.71 -5.93
CA SER A 243 -0.31 -9.52 -6.03
C SER A 243 0.05 -10.99 -6.32
N ASN A 244 -0.60 -11.63 -7.29
CA ASN A 244 -0.29 -12.97 -7.78
C ASN A 244 0.54 -12.97 -9.07
N ALA A 245 1.13 -11.84 -9.49
CA ALA A 245 1.79 -11.67 -10.79
C ALA A 245 2.90 -12.71 -11.02
N GLU A 246 3.60 -13.08 -9.95
CA GLU A 246 4.67 -14.08 -9.97
C GLU A 246 4.20 -15.48 -10.43
N ALA A 247 2.90 -15.77 -10.38
CA ALA A 247 2.34 -17.03 -10.87
C ALA A 247 2.48 -17.19 -12.40
N TYR A 248 2.62 -16.08 -13.13
CA TYR A 248 2.76 -16.05 -14.59
C TYR A 248 4.22 -16.17 -15.05
N PHE A 249 5.18 -16.20 -14.11
CA PHE A 249 6.62 -16.28 -14.38
C PHE A 249 7.15 -17.67 -14.01
N ARG A 250 7.06 -18.64 -14.93
CA ARG A 250 7.48 -20.03 -14.66
C ARG A 250 8.35 -20.60 -15.79
N PRO A 251 9.68 -20.71 -15.58
CA PRO A 251 10.46 -20.25 -14.42
C PRO A 251 10.48 -18.71 -14.31
N TYR A 252 11.01 -18.17 -13.20
CA TYR A 252 11.32 -16.74 -13.11
C TYR A 252 12.33 -16.36 -14.19
N PRO A 253 12.01 -15.42 -15.09
CA PRO A 253 12.95 -14.89 -16.06
C PRO A 253 14.14 -14.20 -15.39
N ASP A 254 15.27 -14.16 -16.08
CA ASP A 254 16.46 -13.48 -15.57
C ASP A 254 16.22 -11.98 -15.38
N GLY A 255 15.39 -11.36 -16.22
CA GLY A 255 14.95 -9.98 -16.06
C GLY A 255 14.23 -9.75 -14.74
N TYR A 256 13.33 -10.65 -14.33
CA TYR A 256 12.67 -10.59 -13.02
C TYR A 256 13.69 -10.68 -11.88
N LYS A 257 14.57 -11.69 -11.90
CA LYS A 257 15.60 -11.88 -10.87
C LYS A 257 16.57 -10.70 -10.78
N ARG A 258 16.98 -10.14 -11.92
CA ARG A 258 17.81 -8.92 -12.00
C ARG A 258 17.09 -7.75 -11.33
N ASN A 259 15.84 -7.51 -11.68
CA ASN A 259 15.06 -6.39 -11.19
C ASN A 259 14.85 -6.47 -9.67
N MET A 260 14.47 -7.64 -9.15
CA MET A 260 14.27 -7.83 -7.71
C MET A 260 15.56 -7.70 -6.90
N ARG A 261 16.71 -8.12 -7.45
CA ARG A 261 18.04 -7.92 -6.83
C ARG A 261 18.51 -6.46 -6.88
N ALA A 262 18.06 -5.68 -7.86
CA ALA A 262 18.49 -4.30 -8.02
C ALA A 262 17.92 -3.38 -6.93
N LEU A 263 16.70 -3.67 -6.45
CA LEU A 263 15.99 -2.86 -5.45
C LEU A 263 16.79 -2.78 -4.14
N PRO A 264 17.04 -1.56 -3.60
CA PRO A 264 17.72 -1.43 -2.32
C PRO A 264 16.77 -1.84 -1.18
N MET A 265 16.87 -3.07 -0.69
CA MET A 265 16.08 -3.59 0.43
C MET A 265 16.90 -3.61 1.72
N ASP A 266 16.26 -3.37 2.86
CA ASP A 266 16.84 -3.42 4.20
C ASP A 266 16.20 -4.55 5.06
N ASP A 267 16.55 -4.60 6.34
CA ASP A 267 16.02 -5.56 7.31
C ASP A 267 14.53 -5.39 7.61
N LYS A 268 13.96 -4.22 7.29
CA LYS A 268 12.54 -3.90 7.40
C LYS A 268 11.77 -4.23 6.14
N SER A 269 12.44 -4.43 5.01
CA SER A 269 11.77 -4.69 3.73
C SER A 269 10.91 -5.96 3.77
N MET A 270 9.69 -5.84 3.27
CA MET A 270 8.71 -6.91 3.17
C MET A 270 8.20 -7.03 1.73
N ILE A 271 8.17 -8.27 1.25
CA ILE A 271 7.45 -8.66 0.06
C ILE A 271 6.11 -9.23 0.49
N VAL A 272 5.04 -8.67 -0.06
CA VAL A 272 3.67 -9.11 0.19
C VAL A 272 3.04 -9.52 -1.14
N ARG A 273 2.44 -10.72 -1.16
CA ARG A 273 1.96 -11.35 -2.38
C ARG A 273 0.80 -12.29 -2.09
N THR A 274 0.07 -12.66 -3.13
CA THR A 274 -0.96 -13.69 -3.07
C THR A 274 -0.65 -14.85 -3.99
N MET A 275 -1.13 -16.04 -3.63
CA MET A 275 -0.98 -17.25 -4.42
C MET A 275 -2.35 -17.86 -4.67
N GLY A 276 -2.68 -18.16 -5.92
CA GLY A 276 -3.92 -18.85 -6.31
C GLY A 276 -3.95 -20.34 -5.94
N TYR A 277 -3.42 -20.72 -4.77
CA TYR A 277 -3.36 -22.10 -4.27
C TYR A 277 -4.67 -22.58 -3.64
N ARG A 278 -5.59 -21.66 -3.29
CA ARG A 278 -6.90 -21.98 -2.71
C ARG A 278 -6.84 -22.96 -1.53
N PRO A 279 -6.04 -22.70 -0.48
CA PRO A 279 -6.00 -23.58 0.67
C PRO A 279 -7.34 -23.58 1.42
N ASP A 280 -7.61 -24.65 2.17
CA ASP A 280 -8.77 -24.86 3.05
C ASP A 280 -8.97 -23.76 4.11
N TRP A 281 -7.91 -22.99 4.39
CA TRP A 281 -7.92 -21.88 5.33
C TRP A 281 -7.88 -20.53 4.62
N SER A 282 -8.06 -20.45 3.30
CA SER A 282 -8.16 -19.16 2.61
C SER A 282 -9.38 -18.41 3.13
N PRO A 283 -9.27 -17.10 3.42
CA PRO A 283 -10.41 -16.32 3.90
C PRO A 283 -11.39 -15.95 2.77
N ASP A 284 -10.96 -16.07 1.50
CA ASP A 284 -11.76 -15.77 0.30
C ASP A 284 -11.90 -16.96 -0.66
N ASP A 285 -11.49 -18.17 -0.24
CA ASP A 285 -11.47 -19.40 -1.05
C ASP A 285 -10.67 -19.30 -2.37
N LEU A 286 -9.89 -18.22 -2.55
CA LEU A 286 -9.20 -17.90 -3.79
C LEU A 286 -7.69 -17.81 -3.57
N TYR A 287 -7.29 -17.04 -2.56
CA TYR A 287 -5.91 -16.63 -2.38
C TYR A 287 -5.34 -17.12 -1.06
N GLU A 288 -4.07 -17.50 -1.15
CA GLU A 288 -3.20 -17.59 0.00
C GLU A 288 -2.35 -16.33 0.08
N TYR A 289 -2.46 -15.61 1.20
CA TYR A 289 -1.68 -14.40 1.48
C TYR A 289 -0.32 -14.82 2.04
N ASN A 290 0.75 -14.32 1.42
CA ASN A 290 2.12 -14.71 1.75
C ASN A 290 3.00 -13.48 1.99
N VAL A 291 3.84 -13.58 3.02
CA VAL A 291 4.83 -12.57 3.37
C VAL A 291 6.24 -13.15 3.36
N GLN A 292 7.23 -12.32 3.04
CA GLN A 292 8.64 -12.69 2.98
C GLN A 292 9.50 -11.45 3.25
N THR A 293 10.58 -11.58 4.01
CA THR A 293 11.52 -10.47 4.17
C THR A 293 12.24 -10.19 2.84
N GLY A 294 12.52 -8.93 2.55
CA GLY A 294 13.19 -8.50 1.32
C GLY A 294 14.58 -9.15 1.19
N THR A 295 15.33 -9.20 2.29
CA THR A 295 16.63 -9.87 2.35
C THR A 295 16.54 -11.36 2.00
N ASN A 296 15.56 -12.09 2.55
CA ASN A 296 15.34 -13.49 2.18
C ASN A 296 14.98 -13.63 0.71
N PHE A 297 14.10 -12.76 0.20
CA PHE A 297 13.68 -12.78 -1.20
C PHE A 297 14.85 -12.57 -2.17
N GLN A 298 15.76 -11.62 -1.86
CA GLN A 298 16.95 -11.39 -2.68
C GLN A 298 17.90 -12.60 -2.70
N LEU A 299 18.07 -13.31 -1.58
CA LEU A 299 18.82 -14.58 -1.56
C LEU A 299 18.19 -15.63 -2.49
N TRP A 300 16.85 -15.72 -2.54
CA TRP A 300 16.18 -16.59 -3.50
C TRP A 300 16.49 -16.17 -4.93
N MET A 301 16.37 -14.89 -5.27
CA MET A 301 16.67 -14.39 -6.62
C MET A 301 18.10 -14.69 -7.06
N GLU A 302 19.05 -14.71 -6.12
CA GLU A 302 20.46 -14.98 -6.39
C GLU A 302 20.79 -16.47 -6.51
N HIS A 303 20.21 -17.33 -5.67
CA HIS A 303 20.69 -18.71 -5.52
C HIS A 303 19.73 -19.81 -5.98
N MET A 304 18.47 -19.51 -6.30
CA MET A 304 17.47 -20.56 -6.60
C MET A 304 17.66 -21.27 -7.94
N GLY A 305 18.49 -20.76 -8.84
CA GLY A 305 18.63 -21.28 -10.21
C GLY A 305 17.32 -21.17 -11.00
N ASN A 306 16.95 -22.23 -11.73
CA ASN A 306 15.69 -22.32 -12.48
C ASN A 306 14.53 -22.69 -11.55
N GLY A 307 13.98 -21.70 -10.86
CA GLY A 307 12.78 -21.87 -10.04
C GLY A 307 11.71 -20.83 -10.33
N SER A 308 10.70 -20.76 -9.47
CA SER A 308 9.61 -19.80 -9.52
C SER A 308 9.06 -19.56 -8.12
N VAL A 309 7.99 -18.77 -8.01
CA VAL A 309 7.28 -18.55 -6.74
C VAL A 309 6.87 -19.85 -6.06
N ARG A 310 6.62 -20.92 -6.83
CA ARG A 310 6.33 -22.25 -6.27
C ARG A 310 7.48 -22.82 -5.46
N HIS A 311 8.71 -22.55 -5.86
CA HIS A 311 9.91 -23.00 -5.16
C HIS A 311 10.10 -22.18 -3.87
N VAL A 312 9.99 -20.85 -3.97
CA VAL A 312 10.06 -19.91 -2.84
C VAL A 312 9.05 -20.29 -1.76
N THR A 313 7.82 -20.66 -2.17
CA THR A 313 6.69 -20.93 -1.27
C THR A 313 6.50 -22.42 -0.95
N SER A 314 7.33 -23.33 -1.48
CA SER A 314 7.13 -24.79 -1.38
C SER A 314 7.05 -25.32 0.06
N GLN A 315 7.87 -24.74 0.95
CA GLN A 315 8.00 -25.14 2.36
C GLN A 315 7.72 -23.98 3.32
N ARG A 316 6.89 -23.03 2.88
CA ARG A 316 6.47 -21.89 3.68
C ARG A 316 5.85 -22.35 5.00
N ARG A 317 6.15 -21.62 6.08
CA ARG A 317 5.44 -21.77 7.35
C ARG A 317 4.03 -21.19 7.20
N LYS A 318 3.02 -21.86 7.74
CA LYS A 318 1.61 -21.47 7.61
C LYS A 318 1.07 -21.06 8.97
N ASP A 319 0.39 -19.93 9.03
CA ASP A 319 -0.41 -19.51 10.18
C ASP A 319 -1.87 -19.43 9.74
N LYS A 320 -2.54 -20.58 9.84
CA LYS A 320 -3.93 -20.73 9.41
C LYS A 320 -4.89 -19.86 10.23
N LYS A 321 -4.53 -19.46 11.46
CA LYS A 321 -5.37 -18.63 12.32
C LYS A 321 -5.36 -17.18 11.87
N ARG A 322 -4.20 -16.70 11.40
CA ARG A 322 -4.04 -15.34 10.85
C ARG A 322 -4.15 -15.28 9.33
N TYR A 323 -4.54 -16.38 8.68
CA TYR A 323 -4.76 -16.45 7.24
C TYR A 323 -3.51 -16.05 6.42
N VAL A 324 -2.30 -16.31 6.94
CA VAL A 324 -1.05 -15.91 6.31
C VAL A 324 -0.03 -17.04 6.26
N SER A 325 0.84 -17.04 5.26
CA SER A 325 2.03 -17.86 5.22
C SER A 325 3.32 -17.05 5.07
N PHE A 326 4.43 -17.65 5.49
CA PHE A 326 5.74 -17.03 5.54
C PHE A 326 6.71 -17.81 4.66
N ALA A 327 7.27 -17.17 3.63
CA ALA A 327 8.37 -17.76 2.87
C ALA A 327 9.71 -17.44 3.58
N ASP A 328 9.95 -18.10 4.71
CA ASP A 328 11.07 -17.84 5.61
C ASP A 328 12.29 -18.75 5.39
N ARG A 329 12.17 -19.80 4.57
CA ARG A 329 13.28 -20.70 4.27
C ARG A 329 14.31 -20.05 3.35
N LEU A 330 15.57 -20.44 3.51
CA LEU A 330 16.64 -20.11 2.56
C LEU A 330 16.54 -20.98 1.28
N PRO A 331 17.06 -20.49 0.14
CA PRO A 331 17.19 -21.29 -1.07
C PRO A 331 18.08 -22.52 -0.83
N LYS A 332 17.79 -23.62 -1.53
CA LYS A 332 18.44 -24.94 -1.30
C LYS A 332 19.97 -24.87 -1.21
N PRO A 333 20.70 -24.19 -2.13
CA PRO A 333 22.17 -24.15 -2.06
C PRO A 333 22.73 -23.54 -0.77
N LEU A 334 21.99 -22.64 -0.10
CA LEU A 334 22.40 -22.07 1.18
C LEU A 334 22.05 -22.98 2.37
N ARG A 335 20.94 -23.70 2.30
CA ARG A 335 20.58 -24.70 3.34
C ARG A 335 21.57 -25.85 3.37
N ASP A 336 21.91 -26.39 2.20
CA ASP A 336 22.86 -27.51 2.07
C ASP A 336 24.26 -27.12 2.59
N LYS A 337 24.62 -25.83 2.59
CA LYS A 337 25.86 -25.31 3.21
C LYS A 337 25.75 -25.16 4.73
N ALA A 338 24.59 -24.76 5.24
CA ALA A 338 24.34 -24.60 6.67
C ALA A 338 24.27 -25.95 7.39
N GLU A 339 23.72 -26.99 6.77
CA GLU A 339 23.62 -28.34 7.33
C GLU A 339 24.94 -29.13 7.32
N LYS A 340 25.96 -28.62 6.62
CA LYS A 340 27.32 -29.19 6.57
C LYS A 340 28.29 -28.55 7.57
N LYS A 341 27.86 -27.52 8.29
CA LYS A 341 28.58 -26.89 9.40
C LYS A 341 27.93 -27.32 10.71
#